data_AF-A0AAW2NL08-F1
#
_entry.id   AF-A0AAW2NL08-F1
#
_cell.length_a   1.000
_cell.length_b   1.000
_cell.length_c   1.000
_cell.angle_alpha   90.00
_cell.angle_beta   90.00
_cell.angle_gamma   90.00
#
_symmetry.space_group_name_H-M   'P 1'
#
loop_
_entity.id
_entity.type
_entity.pdbx_description
1 polymer ?
#
loop_
_entity_poly.entity_id
_entity_poly.type
_entity_poly.pdbx_seq_one_letter_code
_entity_poly.pdbx_strand_id
1 'polypeptide(L)'
;MLKKIRRRVKTIITKPFKKKTPPRKPPHSSSPSPPPSPAVSPSTPPPQTAEMHRSRPFLFPQAQSTVLPDPSPFFAPQLLSAPLPTNSFFQNFVLKSGDQPEYFHPYLVKSSQSALTLCFPSLFKNPAFIYQIFISDLIISTLDNPNPNANHVISSFTDLSVTLDFPSSSLRFFLVRGSPF
;
A
#
# COMPACT_ATOMS: atom_id res chain seq x y z
N MET A 1 -28.04 -44.61 -6.76
CA MET A 1 -27.35 -44.62 -8.08
C MET A 1 -26.94 -43.20 -8.47
N LEU A 2 -25.67 -42.83 -8.34
CA LEU A 2 -25.18 -41.49 -8.71
C LEU A 2 -24.49 -41.51 -10.09
N LYS A 3 -25.05 -40.77 -11.05
CA LYS A 3 -24.49 -40.61 -12.41
C LYS A 3 -23.31 -39.63 -12.38
N LYS A 4 -22.11 -40.11 -12.73
CA LYS A 4 -20.88 -39.30 -12.86
C LYS A 4 -20.92 -38.49 -14.16
N ILE A 5 -20.97 -37.16 -14.04
CA ILE A 5 -20.79 -36.22 -15.15
C ILE A 5 -19.29 -36.09 -15.43
N ARG A 6 -18.84 -36.56 -16.61
CA ARG A 6 -17.47 -36.36 -17.09
C ARG A 6 -17.39 -35.02 -17.85
N ARG A 7 -16.65 -34.05 -17.31
CA ARG A 7 -16.28 -32.80 -18.02
C ARG A 7 -15.17 -33.08 -19.03
N ARG A 8 -15.36 -32.66 -20.29
CA ARG A 8 -14.40 -32.80 -21.39
C ARG A 8 -13.74 -31.43 -21.62
N VAL A 9 -12.45 -31.31 -21.30
CA VAL A 9 -11.66 -30.09 -21.53
C VAL A 9 -11.01 -30.17 -22.91
N LYS A 10 -11.24 -29.17 -23.76
CA LYS A 10 -10.53 -29.00 -25.04
C LYS A 10 -9.48 -27.91 -24.85
N THR A 11 -8.21 -28.30 -24.86
CA THR A 11 -7.07 -27.37 -24.84
C THR A 11 -6.83 -26.86 -26.26
N ILE A 12 -6.95 -25.55 -26.47
CA ILE A 12 -6.63 -24.89 -27.74
C ILE A 12 -5.16 -24.49 -27.68
N ILE A 13 -4.33 -25.12 -28.53
CA ILE A 13 -2.89 -24.83 -28.65
C ILE A 13 -2.72 -23.67 -29.63
N THR A 14 -2.36 -22.48 -29.13
CA THR A 14 -1.96 -21.33 -29.94
C THR A 14 -0.48 -21.43 -30.30
N LYS A 15 -0.17 -21.31 -31.60
CA LYS A 15 1.19 -21.40 -32.17
C LYS A 15 2.08 -20.22 -31.70
N PRO A 16 3.40 -20.42 -31.55
CA PRO A 16 4.31 -19.36 -31.09
C PRO A 16 4.69 -18.37 -32.20
N PHE A 17 4.76 -17.09 -31.83
CA PHE A 17 5.27 -16.00 -32.66
C PHE A 17 6.78 -16.12 -32.89
N LYS A 18 7.21 -16.05 -34.17
CA LYS A 18 8.63 -15.99 -34.58
C LYS A 18 9.21 -14.60 -34.29
N LYS A 19 10.22 -14.51 -33.41
CA LYS A 19 11.11 -13.35 -33.27
C LYS A 19 12.10 -13.29 -34.43
N LYS A 20 12.30 -12.12 -35.03
CA LYS A 20 13.46 -11.80 -35.88
C LYS A 20 14.18 -10.58 -35.30
N THR A 21 15.42 -10.75 -34.89
CA THR A 21 16.39 -9.68 -34.58
C THR A 21 17.46 -9.65 -35.68
N PRO A 22 17.83 -8.49 -36.24
CA PRO A 22 19.04 -8.38 -37.05
C PRO A 22 20.26 -8.04 -36.17
N PRO A 23 21.48 -8.46 -36.56
CA PRO A 23 22.71 -8.18 -35.82
C PRO A 23 23.28 -6.80 -36.20
N ARG A 24 23.81 -6.05 -35.24
CA ARG A 24 24.61 -4.84 -35.50
C ARG A 24 26.05 -5.11 -35.06
N LYS A 25 26.99 -5.18 -36.02
CA LYS A 25 28.44 -5.14 -35.74
C LYS A 25 28.92 -3.69 -35.67
N PRO A 26 29.90 -3.35 -34.80
CA PRO A 26 30.49 -2.01 -34.72
C PRO A 26 31.69 -1.87 -35.67
N PRO A 27 32.08 -0.64 -36.02
CA PRO A 27 33.52 -0.37 -36.06
C PRO A 27 33.94 0.93 -35.36
N HIS A 28 35.22 0.88 -35.00
CA HIS A 28 36.04 1.74 -34.16
C HIS A 28 36.32 3.17 -34.67
N SER A 29 36.46 4.06 -33.68
CA SER A 29 37.42 5.18 -33.50
C SER A 29 38.03 5.92 -34.70
N SER A 30 37.88 7.25 -34.69
CA SER A 30 39.02 8.19 -34.80
C SER A 30 38.62 9.58 -34.32
N SER A 31 39.26 10.05 -33.25
CA SER A 31 39.24 11.42 -32.75
C SER A 31 40.21 12.32 -33.52
N PRO A 32 39.82 13.56 -33.83
CA PRO A 32 40.77 14.67 -33.92
C PRO A 32 40.44 15.78 -32.89
N SER A 33 41.51 16.30 -32.27
CA SER A 33 41.54 17.42 -31.32
C SER A 33 41.12 18.78 -31.96
N PRO A 34 40.79 19.81 -31.16
CA PRO A 34 39.89 20.89 -31.58
C PRO A 34 40.60 22.10 -32.23
N PRO A 35 39.92 22.87 -33.09
CA PRO A 35 40.34 24.21 -33.51
C PRO A 35 39.91 25.31 -32.50
N PRO A 36 40.54 26.51 -32.54
CA PRO A 36 40.51 27.50 -31.45
C PRO A 36 39.16 28.24 -31.32
N SER A 37 38.90 28.70 -30.09
CA SER A 37 37.70 29.41 -29.65
C SER A 37 37.42 30.72 -30.40
N PRO A 38 36.19 30.95 -30.89
CA PRO A 38 35.71 32.28 -31.23
C PRO A 38 35.14 33.00 -30.00
N ALA A 39 35.24 34.33 -30.05
CA ALA A 39 34.94 35.30 -29.01
C ALA A 39 33.53 35.22 -28.40
N VAL A 40 33.45 35.71 -27.16
CA VAL A 40 32.26 35.82 -26.32
C VAL A 40 31.21 36.71 -26.98
N SER A 41 30.08 36.12 -27.39
CA SER A 41 28.83 36.82 -27.65
C SER A 41 27.97 36.83 -26.38
N PRO A 42 27.23 37.90 -26.06
CA PRO A 42 26.42 37.97 -24.86
C PRO A 42 25.30 36.92 -24.91
N SER A 43 25.28 36.05 -23.91
CA SER A 43 24.27 35.00 -23.73
C SER A 43 22.89 35.62 -23.53
N THR A 44 21.99 35.38 -24.48
CA THR A 44 20.55 35.46 -24.26
C THR A 44 20.15 34.49 -23.14
N PRO A 45 19.30 34.90 -22.18
CA PRO A 45 18.80 33.97 -21.17
C PRO A 45 18.02 32.85 -21.86
N PRO A 46 18.10 31.60 -21.37
CA PRO A 46 17.32 30.49 -21.92
C PRO A 46 15.83 30.87 -21.84
N PRO A 47 15.01 30.53 -22.86
CA PRO A 47 13.57 30.64 -22.71
C PRO A 47 13.19 29.82 -21.50
N GLN A 48 12.62 30.50 -20.51
CA GLN A 48 11.93 29.86 -19.39
C GLN A 48 11.05 28.78 -20.01
N THR A 49 11.25 27.53 -19.59
CA THR A 49 10.27 26.46 -19.75
C THR A 49 9.04 26.90 -18.99
N ALA A 50 8.25 27.79 -19.60
CA ALA A 50 6.87 28.02 -19.25
C ALA A 50 6.23 26.65 -19.39
N GLU A 51 5.92 26.10 -18.23
CA GLU A 51 5.25 24.82 -18.05
C GLU A 51 4.13 24.72 -19.08
N MET A 52 4.36 23.90 -20.11
CA MET A 52 3.33 23.42 -21.00
C MET A 52 2.50 22.39 -20.24
N HIS A 53 1.95 22.78 -19.08
CA HIS A 53 0.78 22.13 -18.48
C HIS A 53 -0.40 22.51 -19.36
N ARG A 54 -0.41 21.98 -20.60
CA ARG A 54 -1.63 21.90 -21.39
C ARG A 54 -2.64 21.18 -20.51
N SER A 55 -3.66 21.92 -20.10
CA SER A 55 -4.87 21.46 -19.45
C SER A 55 -5.58 20.45 -20.37
N ARG A 56 -5.06 19.23 -20.42
CA ARG A 56 -5.80 18.12 -21.00
C ARG A 56 -6.97 17.84 -20.06
N PRO A 57 -8.21 17.84 -20.53
CA PRO A 57 -9.33 17.49 -19.68
C PRO A 57 -9.11 16.08 -19.15
N PHE A 58 -9.38 15.89 -17.87
CA PHE A 58 -9.34 14.57 -17.24
C PHE A 58 -10.27 13.63 -18.02
N LEU A 59 -9.74 12.49 -18.47
CA LEU A 59 -10.42 11.60 -19.41
C LEU A 59 -11.61 10.87 -18.78
N PHE A 60 -11.63 10.75 -17.46
CA PHE A 60 -12.70 10.10 -16.74
C PHE A 60 -13.66 11.16 -16.20
N PRO A 61 -14.97 10.93 -16.27
CA PRO A 61 -15.92 11.85 -15.67
C PRO A 61 -15.70 11.88 -14.15
N GLN A 62 -15.80 13.07 -13.56
CA GLN A 62 -16.00 13.16 -12.13
C GLN A 62 -17.32 12.45 -11.80
N ALA A 63 -17.25 11.45 -10.92
CA ALA A 63 -18.40 10.68 -10.50
C ALA A 63 -18.61 10.88 -9.00
N GLN A 64 -19.84 11.21 -8.62
CA GLN A 64 -20.26 11.08 -7.23
C GLN A 64 -20.72 9.64 -7.04
N SER A 65 -19.92 8.84 -6.34
CA SER A 65 -20.31 7.47 -6.07
C SER A 65 -21.41 7.44 -5.01
N THR A 66 -22.56 6.87 -5.35
CA THR A 66 -23.62 6.57 -4.38
C THR A 66 -23.35 5.30 -3.57
N VAL A 67 -22.28 4.58 -3.91
CA VAL A 67 -21.91 3.28 -3.33
C VAL A 67 -20.70 3.39 -2.40
N LEU A 68 -19.82 4.38 -2.62
CA LEU A 68 -18.67 4.59 -1.75
C LEU A 68 -19.12 5.38 -0.52
N PRO A 69 -18.95 4.82 0.68
CA PRO A 69 -19.26 5.54 1.91
C PRO A 69 -18.25 6.69 2.11
N ASP A 70 -18.60 7.58 3.04
CA ASP A 70 -17.67 8.57 3.56
C ASP A 70 -16.38 7.91 4.08
N PRO A 71 -15.24 8.63 4.04
CA PRO A 71 -13.98 8.10 4.52
C PRO A 71 -14.10 7.64 5.97
N SER A 72 -13.39 6.54 6.26
CA SER A 72 -13.40 5.92 7.58
C SER A 72 -13.02 6.93 8.68
N PRO A 73 -13.76 6.98 9.82
CA PRO A 73 -13.48 7.90 10.92
C PRO A 73 -12.18 7.57 11.67
N PHE A 74 -11.53 6.45 11.31
CA PHE A 74 -10.26 6.02 11.86
C PHE A 74 -9.07 6.77 11.26
N PHE A 75 -9.23 7.61 10.25
CA PHE A 75 -8.13 8.44 9.73
C PHE A 75 -8.13 9.83 10.36
N ALA A 76 -6.95 10.28 10.79
CA ALA A 76 -6.80 11.62 11.31
C ALA A 76 -7.10 12.68 10.22
N PRO A 77 -7.66 13.86 10.58
CA PRO A 77 -8.14 14.85 9.60
C PRO A 77 -7.10 15.29 8.56
N GLN A 78 -5.82 15.37 8.95
CA GLN A 78 -4.74 15.75 8.05
C GLN A 78 -4.55 14.78 6.87
N LEU A 79 -4.95 13.51 7.02
CA LEU A 79 -4.80 12.47 6.00
C LEU A 79 -5.94 12.53 4.96
N LEU A 80 -7.05 13.21 5.26
CA LEU A 80 -8.22 13.29 4.38
C LEU A 80 -8.02 14.22 3.17
N SER A 81 -6.93 14.98 3.15
CA SER A 81 -6.56 15.86 2.04
C SER A 81 -5.99 15.11 0.82
N ALA A 82 -5.62 13.84 0.98
CA ALA A 82 -5.06 12.99 -0.05
C ALA A 82 -5.86 11.68 -0.18
N PRO A 83 -5.74 10.96 -1.32
CA PRO A 83 -6.38 9.66 -1.48
C PRO A 83 -5.95 8.66 -0.40
N LEU A 84 -6.93 8.06 0.28
CA LEU A 84 -6.69 7.06 1.31
C LEU A 84 -6.40 5.68 0.71
N PRO A 85 -5.56 4.85 1.36
CA PRO A 85 -5.29 3.50 0.90
C PRO A 85 -6.51 2.58 1.10
N THR A 86 -6.78 1.72 0.12
CA THR A 86 -7.93 0.79 0.12
C THR A 86 -7.56 -0.70 0.11
N ASN A 87 -6.29 -1.02 -0.08
CA ASN A 87 -5.73 -2.38 -0.11
C ASN A 87 -4.41 -2.45 0.66
N SER A 88 -4.33 -1.72 1.78
CA SER A 88 -3.15 -1.73 2.63
C SER A 88 -3.12 -2.95 3.54
N PHE A 89 -1.92 -3.32 3.98
CA PHE A 89 -1.74 -4.43 4.93
C PHE A 89 -2.28 -4.10 6.33
N PHE A 90 -2.71 -2.86 6.58
CA PHE A 90 -3.33 -2.42 7.84
C PHE A 90 -4.84 -2.13 7.70
N GLN A 91 -5.45 -2.55 6.58
CA GLN A 91 -6.81 -2.18 6.23
C GLN A 91 -7.83 -2.52 7.32
N ASN A 92 -7.62 -3.59 8.08
CA ASN A 92 -8.56 -4.00 9.14
C ASN A 92 -8.72 -2.97 10.27
N PHE A 93 -7.74 -2.09 10.47
CA PHE A 93 -7.83 -1.01 11.45
C PHE A 93 -8.86 0.06 11.07
N VAL A 94 -9.20 0.21 9.78
CA VAL A 94 -10.13 1.26 9.33
C VAL A 94 -11.47 0.73 8.83
N LEU A 95 -11.67 -0.59 8.85
CA LEU A 95 -12.92 -1.21 8.42
C LEU A 95 -13.83 -1.52 9.61
N LYS A 96 -15.13 -1.29 9.44
CA LYS A 96 -16.16 -1.57 10.47
C LYS A 96 -15.80 -0.90 11.80
N SER A 97 -15.49 -1.69 12.83
CA SER A 97 -15.13 -1.22 14.17
C SER A 97 -13.62 -1.10 14.40
N GLY A 98 -12.79 -1.35 13.38
CA GLY A 98 -11.33 -1.28 13.48
C GLY A 98 -10.70 -2.31 14.42
N ASP A 99 -11.46 -3.36 14.76
CA ASP A 99 -11.14 -4.31 15.84
C ASP A 99 -10.75 -5.70 15.36
N GLN A 100 -10.59 -5.85 14.04
CA GLN A 100 -10.16 -7.11 13.45
C GLN A 100 -8.64 -7.23 13.57
N PRO A 101 -8.11 -8.42 13.92
CA PRO A 101 -6.68 -8.65 13.94
C PRO A 101 -6.04 -8.44 12.56
N GLU A 102 -4.83 -7.93 12.56
CA GLU A 102 -4.04 -7.66 11.37
C GLU A 102 -2.64 -8.25 11.51
N TYR A 103 -2.09 -8.79 10.43
CA TYR A 103 -0.81 -9.49 10.48
C TYR A 103 0.38 -8.56 10.24
N PHE A 104 1.11 -8.30 11.31
CA PHE A 104 2.37 -7.59 11.32
C PHE A 104 3.48 -8.58 11.65
N HIS A 105 4.03 -9.25 10.63
CA HIS A 105 5.05 -10.27 10.83
C HIS A 105 6.11 -9.83 11.86
N PRO A 106 6.35 -10.60 12.94
CA PRO A 106 5.87 -11.98 13.16
C PRO A 106 4.52 -12.11 13.92
N TYR A 107 3.88 -11.02 14.33
CA TYR A 107 2.72 -10.99 15.23
C TYR A 107 1.38 -10.77 14.52
N LEU A 108 0.28 -11.13 15.19
CA LEU A 108 -1.02 -10.51 14.92
C LEU A 108 -1.26 -9.40 15.93
N VAL A 109 -1.81 -8.28 15.45
CA VAL A 109 -2.09 -7.09 16.24
C VAL A 109 -3.56 -6.73 16.12
N LYS A 110 -4.21 -6.45 17.24
CA LYS A 110 -5.61 -6.02 17.31
C LYS A 110 -5.73 -4.78 18.19
N SER A 111 -6.44 -3.76 17.68
CA SER A 111 -6.85 -2.61 18.49
C SER A 111 -8.28 -2.80 18.96
N SER A 112 -8.57 -2.69 20.25
CA SER A 112 -9.95 -2.67 20.76
C SER A 112 -9.99 -2.07 22.15
N GLN A 113 -11.09 -1.41 22.53
CA GLN A 113 -11.30 -0.87 23.88
C GLN A 113 -10.11 -0.03 24.37
N SER A 114 -9.65 0.89 23.52
CA SER A 114 -8.49 1.74 23.81
C SER A 114 -7.19 1.00 24.22
N ALA A 115 -7.05 -0.26 23.82
CA ALA A 115 -5.89 -1.10 24.10
C ALA A 115 -5.36 -1.73 22.81
N LEU A 116 -4.05 -2.00 22.79
CA LEU A 116 -3.40 -2.78 21.75
C LEU A 116 -3.13 -4.18 22.27
N THR A 117 -3.67 -5.18 21.59
CA THR A 117 -3.46 -6.60 21.90
C THR A 117 -2.59 -7.23 20.83
N LEU A 118 -1.58 -7.99 21.26
CA LEU A 118 -0.63 -8.67 20.39
C LEU A 118 -0.65 -10.17 20.68
N CYS A 119 -0.34 -10.96 19.65
CA CYS A 119 -0.02 -12.36 19.82
C CYS A 119 1.03 -12.86 18.83
N PHE A 120 1.79 -13.87 19.23
CA PHE A 120 2.58 -14.67 18.33
C PHE A 120 1.71 -15.84 17.82
N PRO A 121 1.18 -15.77 16.58
CA PRO A 121 0.11 -16.63 16.15
C PRO A 121 0.56 -18.09 16.01
N SER A 122 -0.20 -19.00 16.61
CA SER A 122 -0.11 -20.43 16.29
C SER A 122 -0.76 -20.71 14.94
N LEU A 123 -0.18 -21.65 14.18
CA LEU A 123 -0.71 -22.08 12.89
C LEU A 123 -1.65 -23.27 13.06
N PHE A 124 -2.90 -23.11 12.65
CA PHE A 124 -3.80 -24.23 12.41
C PHE A 124 -3.66 -24.68 10.96
N LYS A 125 -3.53 -25.98 10.76
CA LYS A 125 -3.38 -26.58 9.43
C LYS A 125 -4.27 -27.81 9.28
N ASN A 126 -4.91 -27.92 8.13
CA ASN A 126 -5.52 -29.14 7.64
C ASN A 126 -5.20 -29.29 6.13
N PRO A 127 -5.62 -30.37 5.47
CA PRO A 127 -5.31 -30.55 4.04
C PRO A 127 -5.90 -29.50 3.09
N ALA A 128 -6.93 -28.76 3.49
CA ALA A 128 -7.62 -27.78 2.65
C ALA A 128 -7.09 -26.35 2.83
N PHE A 129 -6.62 -25.99 4.02
CA PHE A 129 -6.19 -24.64 4.34
C PHE A 129 -5.25 -24.57 5.56
N ILE A 130 -4.57 -23.43 5.66
CA ILE A 130 -3.75 -23.02 6.79
C ILE A 130 -4.24 -21.64 7.22
N TYR A 131 -4.41 -21.42 8.51
CA TYR A 131 -4.72 -20.10 9.06
C TYR A 131 -4.00 -19.85 10.38
N GLN A 132 -3.87 -18.58 10.74
CA GLN A 132 -3.28 -18.12 12.00
C GLN A 132 -4.38 -17.91 13.03
N ILE A 133 -4.20 -18.47 14.23
CA ILE A 133 -5.12 -18.28 15.34
C ILE A 133 -4.68 -17.05 16.14
N PHE A 134 -5.62 -16.15 16.42
CA PHE A 134 -5.41 -15.04 17.35
C PHE A 134 -5.76 -15.46 18.78
N ILE A 135 -4.76 -15.48 19.67
CA ILE A 135 -4.94 -15.70 21.11
C ILE A 135 -4.15 -14.61 21.82
N SER A 136 -4.82 -13.77 22.62
CA SER A 136 -4.17 -12.61 23.26
C SER A 136 -3.02 -13.03 24.18
N ASP A 137 -1.78 -12.73 23.79
CA ASP A 137 -0.58 -12.97 24.62
C ASP A 137 -0.22 -11.76 25.47
N LEU A 138 -0.32 -10.56 24.88
CA LEU A 138 0.02 -9.29 25.53
C LEU A 138 -1.05 -8.23 25.23
N ILE A 139 -1.50 -7.54 26.27
CA ILE A 139 -2.40 -6.39 26.17
C ILE A 139 -1.70 -5.17 26.74
N ILE A 140 -1.65 -4.09 25.96
CA ILE A 140 -1.06 -2.81 26.37
C ILE A 140 -2.20 -1.79 26.45
N SER A 141 -2.41 -1.25 27.65
CA SER A 141 -3.46 -0.26 27.94
C SER A 141 -3.02 0.68 29.07
N THR A 142 -3.81 1.72 29.33
CA THR A 142 -3.65 2.63 30.46
C THR A 142 -4.71 2.35 31.54
N LEU A 143 -4.31 2.41 32.81
CA LEU A 143 -5.22 2.18 33.95
C LEU A 143 -6.29 3.25 34.09
N ASP A 144 -5.91 4.53 34.05
CA ASP A 144 -6.81 5.67 34.27
C ASP A 144 -7.32 6.26 32.95
N ASN A 145 -7.90 5.42 32.09
CA ASN A 145 -8.40 5.86 30.79
C ASN A 145 -9.77 6.56 30.94
N PRO A 146 -9.88 7.87 30.63
CA PRO A 146 -11.15 8.62 30.73
C PRO A 146 -12.25 8.10 29.79
N ASN A 147 -11.89 7.48 28.67
CA ASN A 147 -12.82 6.81 27.75
C ASN A 147 -12.25 5.46 27.30
N PRO A 148 -12.52 4.37 28.04
CA PRO A 148 -11.99 3.04 27.74
C PRO A 148 -12.54 2.43 26.44
N ASN A 149 -13.62 2.99 25.89
CA ASN A 149 -14.21 2.51 24.64
C ASN A 149 -13.83 3.38 23.44
N ALA A 150 -12.91 4.33 23.61
CA ALA A 150 -12.45 5.13 22.48
C ALA A 150 -11.73 4.24 21.45
N ASN A 151 -12.02 4.52 20.19
CA ASN A 151 -11.36 3.91 19.06
C ASN A 151 -9.95 4.49 18.87
N HIS A 152 -9.10 3.73 18.20
CA HIS A 152 -7.83 4.24 17.72
C HIS A 152 -8.04 5.17 16.51
N VAL A 153 -6.99 5.92 16.16
CA VAL A 153 -6.92 6.75 14.97
C VAL A 153 -5.57 6.55 14.29
N ILE A 154 -5.56 6.38 12.98
CA ILE A 154 -4.35 6.38 12.15
C ILE A 154 -3.89 7.81 11.94
N SER A 155 -2.72 8.14 12.48
CA SER A 155 -2.13 9.48 12.38
C SER A 155 -1.14 9.62 11.22
N SER A 156 -0.52 8.52 10.81
CA SER A 156 0.37 8.44 9.64
C SER A 156 0.50 7.01 9.13
N PHE A 157 0.82 6.85 7.85
CA PHE A 157 1.14 5.56 7.26
C PHE A 157 2.19 5.68 6.15
N THR A 158 2.86 4.57 5.85
CA THR A 158 3.74 4.38 4.70
C THR A 158 3.43 3.03 4.04
N ASP A 159 4.19 2.63 3.01
CA ASP A 159 4.03 1.34 2.35
C ASP A 159 4.18 0.14 3.31
N LEU A 160 4.93 0.30 4.41
CA LEU A 160 5.25 -0.77 5.36
C LEU A 160 4.94 -0.43 6.82
N SER A 161 4.45 0.76 7.13
CA SER A 161 4.19 1.18 8.50
C SER A 161 2.86 1.90 8.67
N VAL A 162 2.32 1.83 9.88
CA VAL A 162 1.14 2.59 10.30
C VAL A 162 1.34 3.03 11.76
N THR A 163 0.91 4.26 12.05
CA THR A 163 0.93 4.80 13.42
C THR A 163 -0.49 4.82 13.95
N LEU A 164 -0.73 4.11 15.04
CA LEU A 164 -2.01 4.09 15.76
C LEU A 164 -1.92 4.99 16.98
N ASP A 165 -2.75 6.02 17.02
CA ASP A 165 -2.95 6.90 18.16
C ASP A 165 -4.20 6.48 18.91
N PHE A 166 -4.13 6.48 20.23
CA PHE A 166 -5.26 6.23 21.13
C PHE A 166 -5.57 7.53 21.89
N PRO A 167 -6.47 8.38 21.36
CA PRO A 167 -6.64 9.74 21.86
C PRO A 167 -7.04 9.81 23.34
N SER A 168 -7.75 8.79 23.82
CA SER A 168 -8.22 8.75 25.19
C SER A 168 -7.13 8.40 26.21
N SER A 169 -6.13 7.63 25.81
CA SER A 169 -5.06 7.14 26.69
C SER A 169 -3.70 7.78 26.42
N SER A 170 -3.60 8.68 25.44
CA SER A 170 -2.34 9.28 24.95
C SER A 170 -1.27 8.25 24.54
N LEU A 171 -1.68 7.01 24.25
CA LEU A 171 -0.78 5.99 23.72
C LEU A 171 -0.65 6.15 22.21
N ARG A 172 0.57 5.91 21.72
CA ARG A 172 0.90 5.90 20.30
C ARG A 172 1.75 4.67 19.99
N PHE A 173 1.36 3.93 18.97
CA PHE A 173 2.04 2.71 18.55
C PHE A 173 2.53 2.86 17.12
N PHE A 174 3.82 2.62 16.90
CA PHE A 174 4.44 2.63 15.58
C PHE A 174 4.58 1.20 15.11
N LEU A 175 3.65 0.77 14.25
CA LEU A 175 3.63 -0.61 13.77
C LEU A 175 4.30 -0.67 12.40
N VAL A 176 5.34 -1.50 12.30
CA VAL A 176 6.08 -1.70 11.05
C VAL A 176 6.04 -3.17 10.69
N ARG A 177 5.64 -3.48 9.47
CA ARG A 177 5.59 -4.86 8.99
C ARG A 177 6.99 -5.45 8.94
N GLY A 178 7.19 -6.59 9.59
CA GLY A 178 8.50 -7.22 9.70
C GLY A 178 9.33 -6.74 10.89
N SER A 179 8.84 -5.75 11.65
CA SER A 179 9.47 -5.36 12.91
C SER A 179 9.20 -6.40 13.99
N PRO A 180 10.23 -6.85 14.73
CA PRO A 180 10.04 -7.70 15.89
C PRO A 180 9.62 -6.93 17.15
N PHE A 181 9.51 -5.60 17.07
CA PHE A 181 9.10 -4.67 18.14
C PHE A 181 7.85 -3.90 17.76
#